data_AF-A0A932T2H0-F1
#
_entry.id   AF-A0A932T2H0-F1
#
_cell.length_a   1.000
_cell.length_b   1.000
_cell.length_c   1.000
_cell.angle_alpha   90.00
_cell.angle_beta   90.00
_cell.angle_gamma   90.00
#
_symmetry.space_group_name_H-M   'P 1'
#
loop_
_entity.id
_entity.type
_entity.pdbx_description
1 polymer ?
#
loop_
_entity_poly.entity_id
_entity_poly.type
_entity_poly.pdbx_seq_one_letter_code
_entity_poly.pdbx_strand_id
1 'polypeptide(L)'
;AELQQALLDVARGREWASRGAMFRMPIDRVFSVAGHGTVVTGSVLGGEVRSGDVLELLPAQVSVRVRGVQSHGAEVDESSSRQRTAINLAGVKADDVHRGQELAAPGLLQPTRRLLVRLKCLASSPVALRDRLPVGLHLGTGETAARLVLKGATIEPGASGYAELRIAEPVVAAWGQRFILRRQSPPLTIAGGTVLDPGVEPRARIADLAALGQALDSTDEGSRLSACLATRDRIDETPLTAAWKVGIDPARYATLVERLRSQGVLVPIGSASSRRLVHKQRVAAVAETVLRRIGTVLEAHQPRRSLPRKMLQTACRRLATAELLDAAFDRLLADNKLVRVGPNLGPADAQVKLSKNQTAARAKMLELIQQGGLAPPNAKELVQVVGQKAEMIEPLLVLCVEDGRLVEVGDGLYYPPGALESARKICEATLAGGTAATMSQLREAWKVTRKYSVPLCEWFDANGLTIREGDLRRAGPGLGKPLVE
;
A
#
# COMPACT_ATOMS: atom_id res chain seq x y z
N ALA A 1 -14.20 23.23 -56.39
CA ALA A 1 -15.23 24.06 -55.71
C ALA A 1 -16.11 23.22 -54.78
N GLU A 2 -16.81 22.20 -55.30
CA GLU A 2 -17.77 21.40 -54.51
C GLU A 2 -17.14 20.66 -53.31
N LEU A 3 -15.99 20.02 -53.50
CA LEU A 3 -15.24 19.38 -52.40
C LEU A 3 -14.78 20.39 -51.34
N GLN A 4 -14.31 21.58 -51.75
CA GLN A 4 -13.87 22.60 -50.81
C GLN A 4 -15.03 23.11 -49.97
N GLN A 5 -16.19 23.32 -50.59
CA GLN A 5 -17.40 23.73 -49.89
C GLN A 5 -17.84 22.65 -48.89
N ALA A 6 -17.86 21.38 -49.31
CA ALA A 6 -18.18 20.26 -48.43
C ALA A 6 -17.23 20.15 -47.22
N LEU A 7 -15.92 20.38 -47.41
CA LEU A 7 -14.94 20.41 -46.32
C LEU A 7 -15.20 21.57 -45.35
N LEU A 8 -15.54 22.75 -45.86
CA LEU A 8 -15.87 23.92 -45.04
C LEU A 8 -17.16 23.71 -44.24
N ASP A 9 -18.18 23.10 -44.83
CA ASP A 9 -19.46 22.84 -44.17
C ASP A 9 -19.29 21.81 -43.04
N VAL A 10 -18.51 20.75 -43.27
CA VAL A 10 -18.13 19.79 -42.22
C VAL A 10 -17.34 20.48 -41.10
N ALA A 11 -16.41 21.38 -41.43
CA ALA A 11 -15.59 22.07 -40.44
C ALA A 11 -16.42 23.05 -39.57
N ARG A 12 -17.36 23.77 -40.19
CA ARG A 12 -18.27 24.72 -39.51
C ARG A 12 -19.31 24.03 -38.63
N GLY A 13 -19.80 22.86 -39.06
CA GLY A 13 -20.79 22.08 -38.32
C GLY A 13 -20.25 21.30 -37.12
N ARG A 14 -18.93 21.36 -36.85
CA ARG A 14 -18.31 20.68 -35.72
C ARG A 14 -18.21 21.60 -34.51
N GLU A 15 -18.86 21.20 -33.42
CA GLU A 15 -18.46 21.66 -32.09
C GLU A 15 -17.14 21.02 -31.70
N TRP A 16 -16.23 21.85 -31.21
CA TRP A 16 -14.91 21.37 -30.82
C TRP A 16 -14.75 21.42 -29.31
N ALA A 17 -14.34 20.30 -28.70
CA ALA A 17 -14.05 20.21 -27.28
C ALA A 17 -13.03 21.29 -26.85
N SER A 18 -13.20 21.85 -25.64
CA SER A 18 -12.37 22.96 -25.14
C SER A 18 -10.87 22.71 -25.33
N ARG A 19 -10.10 23.77 -25.61
CA ARG A 19 -8.63 23.69 -25.56
C ARG A 19 -8.27 23.21 -24.15
N GLY A 20 -7.72 22.00 -23.99
CA GLY A 20 -7.32 21.52 -22.67
C GLY A 20 -6.40 22.55 -22.01
N ALA A 21 -6.50 22.75 -20.70
CA ALA A 21 -5.84 23.88 -20.04
C ALA A 21 -4.30 23.87 -20.10
N MET A 22 -3.67 22.73 -20.43
CA MET A 22 -2.21 22.56 -20.39
C MET A 22 -1.66 21.95 -21.66
N PHE A 23 -0.43 22.35 -22.01
CA PHE A 23 0.23 21.95 -23.23
C PHE A 23 0.50 20.44 -23.29
N ARG A 24 0.13 19.82 -24.42
CA ARG A 24 0.39 18.42 -24.74
C ARG A 24 0.52 18.21 -26.24
N MET A 25 1.58 17.55 -26.68
CA MET A 25 1.83 17.26 -28.09
C MET A 25 2.59 15.94 -28.28
N PRO A 26 1.93 14.87 -28.73
CA PRO A 26 2.59 13.65 -29.17
C PRO A 26 3.50 13.92 -30.37
N ILE A 27 4.72 13.39 -30.32
CA ILE A 27 5.74 13.57 -31.36
C ILE A 27 5.49 12.59 -32.50
N ASP A 28 5.29 13.10 -33.71
CA ASP A 28 5.12 12.32 -34.94
C ASP A 28 6.40 12.19 -35.77
N ARG A 29 7.28 13.19 -35.76
CA ARG A 29 8.58 13.18 -36.45
C ARG A 29 9.63 13.97 -35.67
N VAL A 30 10.89 13.64 -35.92
CA VAL A 30 12.07 14.25 -35.32
C VAL A 30 13.07 14.55 -36.44
N PHE A 31 13.69 15.72 -36.38
CA PHE A 31 14.68 16.20 -37.32
C PHE A 31 15.85 16.82 -36.58
N SER A 32 17.05 16.71 -37.15
CA SER A 32 18.20 17.53 -36.76
C SER A 32 18.40 18.58 -37.85
N VAL A 33 18.32 19.86 -37.48
CA VAL A 33 18.50 20.97 -38.41
C VAL A 33 19.80 21.69 -38.07
N ALA A 34 20.73 21.79 -39.03
CA ALA A 34 22.02 22.45 -38.83
C ALA A 34 21.81 23.89 -38.32
N GLY A 35 22.52 24.26 -37.26
CA GLY A 35 22.39 25.57 -36.60
C GLY A 35 21.19 25.73 -35.67
N HIS A 36 20.12 24.93 -35.82
CA HIS A 36 18.91 25.03 -34.99
C HIS A 36 18.84 23.95 -33.89
N GLY A 37 19.40 22.75 -34.14
CA GLY A 37 19.40 21.63 -33.22
C GLY A 37 18.26 20.64 -33.47
N THR A 38 17.72 20.07 -32.40
CA THR A 38 16.66 19.05 -32.46
C THR A 38 15.31 19.71 -32.67
N VAL A 39 14.64 19.41 -33.79
CA VAL A 39 13.29 19.89 -34.10
C VAL A 39 12.33 18.72 -34.11
N VAL A 40 11.22 18.82 -33.39
CA VAL A 40 10.16 17.81 -33.37
C VAL A 40 8.89 18.35 -33.96
N THR A 41 8.09 17.49 -34.59
CA THR A 41 6.74 17.85 -35.05
C THR A 41 5.67 16.99 -34.40
N GLY A 42 4.51 17.59 -34.15
CA GLY A 42 3.36 16.90 -33.61
C GLY A 42 2.08 17.70 -33.74
N SER A 43 0.95 17.07 -33.41
CA SER A 43 -0.35 17.75 -33.33
C SER A 43 -0.65 18.11 -31.89
N VAL A 44 -0.88 19.39 -31.61
CA VAL A 44 -1.13 19.86 -30.23
C VAL A 44 -2.52 19.38 -29.80
N LEU A 45 -2.58 18.60 -28.72
CA LEU A 45 -3.81 18.05 -28.16
C LEU A 45 -4.50 18.99 -27.18
N GLY A 46 -3.72 19.80 -26.47
CA GLY A 46 -4.21 20.75 -25.46
C GLY A 46 -3.18 21.82 -25.18
N GLY A 47 -3.63 22.92 -24.59
CA GLY A 47 -2.83 24.08 -24.21
C GLY A 47 -2.21 24.84 -25.37
N GLU A 48 -1.26 25.68 -25.00
CA GLU A 48 -0.51 26.57 -25.87
C GLU A 48 0.97 26.49 -25.50
N VAL A 49 1.85 26.70 -26.46
CA VAL A 49 3.31 26.72 -26.28
C VAL A 49 3.89 27.95 -26.93
N ARG A 50 4.85 28.57 -26.25
CA ARG A 50 5.60 29.73 -26.72
C ARG A 50 7.10 29.47 -26.72
N SER A 51 7.83 30.29 -27.47
CA SER A 51 9.28 30.32 -27.34
C SER A 51 9.70 30.69 -25.91
N GLY A 52 10.71 30.00 -25.38
CA GLY A 52 11.18 30.16 -23.99
C GLY A 52 10.53 29.23 -22.98
N ASP A 53 9.40 28.59 -23.32
CA ASP A 53 8.72 27.67 -22.41
C ASP A 53 9.59 26.46 -22.04
N VAL A 54 9.35 25.94 -20.84
CA VAL A 54 9.95 24.68 -20.37
C VAL A 54 8.90 23.59 -20.42
N LEU A 55 9.23 22.49 -21.07
CA LEU A 55 8.38 21.31 -21.23
C LEU A 55 9.09 20.07 -20.69
N GLU A 56 8.34 18.98 -20.53
CA GLU A 56 8.87 17.65 -20.27
C GLU A 56 8.72 16.75 -21.49
N LEU A 57 9.81 16.07 -21.85
CA LEU A 57 9.82 14.98 -22.81
C LEU A 57 9.50 13.66 -22.10
N LEU A 58 8.39 13.04 -22.48
CA LEU A 58 7.82 11.87 -21.83
C LEU A 58 7.86 10.66 -22.76
N PRO A 59 8.05 9.44 -22.22
CA PRO A 59 8.00 9.07 -20.80
C PRO A 59 9.31 9.25 -20.02
N ALA A 60 10.38 9.76 -20.64
CA ALA A 60 11.71 9.88 -20.02
C ALA A 60 11.80 10.93 -18.89
N GLN A 61 10.81 11.82 -18.77
CA GLN A 61 10.77 12.92 -17.79
C GLN A 61 11.99 13.85 -17.90
N VAL A 62 12.43 14.11 -19.12
CA VAL A 62 13.56 15.02 -19.40
C VAL A 62 13.03 16.43 -19.61
N SER A 63 13.53 17.40 -18.85
CA SER A 63 13.18 18.81 -19.03
C SER A 63 13.85 19.36 -20.29
N VAL A 64 13.07 20.01 -21.15
CA VAL A 64 13.53 20.63 -22.40
C VAL A 64 13.02 22.05 -22.49
N ARG A 65 13.79 22.93 -23.15
CA ARG A 65 13.39 24.33 -23.39
C ARG A 65 13.03 24.53 -24.85
N VAL A 66 11.93 25.24 -25.10
CA VAL A 66 11.50 25.64 -26.43
C VAL A 66 12.35 26.82 -26.90
N ARG A 67 13.09 26.65 -28.00
CA ARG A 67 13.87 27.73 -28.65
C ARG A 67 13.06 28.53 -29.65
N GLY A 68 12.05 27.90 -30.23
CA GLY A 68 11.23 28.48 -31.28
C GLY A 68 10.10 27.53 -31.65
N VAL A 69 9.02 28.11 -32.16
CA VAL A 69 7.81 27.42 -32.56
C VAL A 69 7.52 27.80 -34.01
N GLN A 70 7.18 26.81 -34.84
CA GLN A 70 6.78 27.02 -36.21
C GLN A 70 5.46 26.32 -36.50
N SER A 71 4.62 26.96 -37.30
CA SER A 71 3.36 26.40 -37.79
C SER A 71 3.29 26.61 -39.30
N HIS A 72 2.96 25.55 -40.04
CA HIS A 72 2.91 25.57 -41.52
C HIS A 72 4.17 26.15 -42.20
N GLY A 73 5.35 25.99 -41.61
CA GLY A 73 6.63 26.46 -42.15
C GLY A 73 6.96 27.93 -41.86
N ALA A 74 6.09 28.65 -41.15
CA ALA A 74 6.36 30.01 -40.67
C ALA A 74 6.67 30.00 -39.17
N GLU A 75 7.57 30.87 -38.74
CA GLU A 75 7.87 31.11 -37.33
C GLU A 75 6.71 31.87 -36.68
N VAL A 76 6.29 31.40 -35.51
CA VAL A 76 5.15 31.95 -34.76
C VAL A 76 5.53 32.10 -33.29
N ASP A 77 5.02 33.15 -32.65
CA ASP A 77 5.27 33.39 -31.22
C ASP A 77 4.61 32.33 -30.33
N GLU A 78 3.47 31.80 -30.78
CA GLU A 78 2.71 30.78 -30.08
C GLU A 78 2.06 29.78 -31.04
N SER A 79 1.87 28.54 -30.55
CA SER A 79 1.04 27.55 -31.21
C SER A 79 0.08 26.91 -30.21
N SER A 80 -1.13 26.60 -30.67
CA SER A 80 -2.24 26.16 -29.81
C SER A 80 -2.83 24.83 -30.27
N SER A 81 -3.71 24.27 -29.43
CA SER A 81 -4.42 23.01 -29.73
C SER A 81 -4.97 22.96 -31.15
N ARG A 82 -4.89 21.78 -31.78
CA ARG A 82 -5.38 21.45 -33.14
C ARG A 82 -4.52 21.99 -34.29
N GLN A 83 -3.38 22.60 -33.99
CA GLN A 83 -2.38 22.95 -35.00
C GLN A 83 -1.28 21.88 -35.02
N ARG A 84 -0.77 21.61 -36.23
CA ARG A 84 0.46 20.83 -36.38
C ARG A 84 1.63 21.79 -36.18
N THR A 85 2.45 21.50 -35.18
CA THR A 85 3.48 22.41 -34.68
C THR A 85 4.85 21.76 -34.82
N ALA A 86 5.82 22.52 -35.28
CA ALA A 86 7.23 22.19 -35.15
C ALA A 86 7.83 22.97 -33.98
N ILE A 87 8.58 22.28 -33.12
CA ILE A 87 9.18 22.86 -31.92
C ILE A 87 10.67 22.59 -31.95
N ASN A 88 11.46 23.65 -31.89
CA ASN A 88 12.90 23.56 -31.72
C ASN A 88 13.25 23.38 -30.24
N LEU A 89 13.91 22.28 -29.90
CA LEU A 89 14.23 21.87 -28.53
C LEU A 89 15.69 22.13 -28.18
N ALA A 90 15.91 22.72 -27.01
CA ALA A 90 17.19 22.75 -26.33
C ALA A 90 17.27 21.68 -25.24
N GLY A 91 18.47 21.12 -25.04
CA GLY A 91 18.77 20.20 -23.94
C GLY A 91 18.72 18.71 -24.31
N VAL A 92 18.37 18.38 -25.56
CA VAL A 92 18.29 17.00 -26.06
C VAL A 92 18.88 16.88 -27.46
N LYS A 93 19.49 15.73 -27.77
CA LYS A 93 19.94 15.40 -29.13
C LYS A 93 18.80 14.72 -29.90
N ALA A 94 18.86 14.79 -31.23
CA ALA A 94 17.84 14.18 -32.08
C ALA A 94 17.73 12.66 -31.85
N ASP A 95 18.84 11.98 -31.56
CA ASP A 95 18.86 10.53 -31.32
C ASP A 95 18.19 10.12 -29.99
N ASP A 96 18.06 11.05 -29.04
CA ASP A 96 17.39 10.82 -27.75
C ASP A 96 15.87 11.00 -27.85
N VAL A 97 15.39 11.52 -28.98
CA VAL A 97 14.00 11.88 -29.22
C VAL A 97 13.44 11.04 -30.35
N HIS A 98 12.28 10.42 -30.14
CA HIS A 98 11.69 9.55 -31.15
C HIS A 98 10.17 9.65 -31.18
N ARG A 99 9.60 9.21 -32.29
CA ARG A 99 8.15 9.07 -32.44
C ARG A 99 7.59 8.20 -31.31
N GLY A 100 6.41 8.58 -30.81
CA GLY A 100 5.73 7.90 -29.72
C GLY A 100 5.99 8.50 -28.34
N GLN A 101 6.99 9.37 -28.22
CA GLN A 101 7.15 10.26 -27.08
C GLN A 101 6.14 11.43 -27.15
N GLU A 102 5.97 12.13 -26.03
CA GLU A 102 5.06 13.26 -25.92
C GLU A 102 5.74 14.43 -25.19
N LEU A 103 5.56 15.65 -25.71
CA LEU A 103 5.89 16.87 -24.99
C LEU A 103 4.68 17.33 -24.19
N ALA A 104 4.88 17.63 -22.91
CA ALA A 104 3.83 18.15 -22.05
C ALA A 104 4.33 19.25 -21.12
N ALA A 105 3.42 20.04 -20.57
CA ALA A 105 3.74 20.93 -19.47
C ALA A 105 4.36 20.13 -18.28
N PRO A 106 5.34 20.69 -17.54
CA PRO A 106 6.02 19.97 -16.47
C PRO A 106 5.07 19.42 -15.40
N GLY A 107 5.31 18.19 -14.96
CA GLY A 107 4.48 17.48 -13.98
C GLY A 107 3.06 17.10 -14.46
N LEU A 108 2.69 17.43 -15.71
CA LEU A 108 1.35 17.21 -16.22
C LEU A 108 1.06 15.74 -16.51
N LEU A 109 2.01 14.91 -16.92
CA LEU A 109 1.74 13.48 -17.15
C LEU A 109 2.74 12.66 -16.36
N GLN A 110 2.36 11.43 -16.04
CA GLN A 110 3.21 10.50 -15.30
C GLN A 110 3.40 9.23 -16.12
N PRO A 111 4.65 8.76 -16.29
CA PRO A 111 4.91 7.48 -16.92
C PRO A 111 4.23 6.35 -16.16
N THR A 112 3.54 5.48 -16.89
CA THR A 112 2.84 4.35 -16.32
C THR A 112 3.02 3.11 -17.17
N ARG A 113 2.90 1.95 -16.51
CA ARG A 113 2.84 0.64 -17.16
C ARG A 113 1.50 -0.05 -16.95
N ARG A 114 0.53 0.67 -16.37
CA ARG A 114 -0.81 0.19 -16.05
C ARG A 114 -1.83 1.26 -16.41
N LEU A 115 -2.75 0.92 -17.31
CA LEU A 115 -3.90 1.77 -17.64
C LEU A 115 -5.18 1.02 -17.28
N LEU A 116 -6.12 1.66 -16.60
CA LEU A 116 -7.51 1.19 -16.63
C LEU A 116 -8.23 1.82 -17.78
N VAL A 117 -8.97 1.00 -18.49
CA VAL A 117 -9.56 1.36 -19.77
C VAL A 117 -10.96 0.79 -19.90
N ARG A 118 -11.80 1.52 -20.65
CA ARG A 118 -12.97 0.94 -21.29
C ARG A 118 -12.57 0.48 -22.68
N LEU A 119 -12.95 -0.74 -23.03
CA LEU A 119 -12.70 -1.36 -24.33
C LEU A 119 -14.00 -1.69 -25.02
N LYS A 120 -13.98 -1.62 -26.34
CA LYS A 120 -14.97 -2.21 -27.23
C LYS A 120 -14.26 -3.13 -28.21
N CYS A 121 -14.59 -4.41 -28.16
CA CYS A 121 -14.15 -5.36 -29.17
C CYS A 121 -14.86 -5.03 -30.48
N LEU A 122 -14.14 -4.99 -31.61
CA LEU A 122 -14.77 -4.74 -32.89
C LEU A 122 -15.71 -5.89 -33.24
N ALA A 123 -16.88 -5.59 -33.79
CA ALA A 123 -17.82 -6.62 -34.26
C ALA A 123 -17.20 -7.49 -35.37
N SER A 124 -16.31 -6.90 -36.18
CA SER A 124 -15.55 -7.59 -37.21
C SER A 124 -14.31 -8.32 -36.68
N SER A 125 -14.05 -8.31 -35.37
CA SER A 125 -12.90 -9.00 -34.81
C SER A 125 -13.11 -10.52 -34.93
N PRO A 126 -12.15 -11.27 -35.49
CA PRO A 126 -12.24 -12.73 -35.59
C PRO A 126 -12.02 -13.43 -34.25
N VAL A 127 -11.67 -12.68 -33.20
CA VAL A 127 -11.35 -13.21 -31.87
C VAL A 127 -11.99 -12.36 -30.79
N ALA A 128 -12.48 -13.04 -29.74
CA ALA A 128 -12.87 -12.40 -28.49
C ALA A 128 -11.63 -11.93 -27.70
N LEU A 129 -11.79 -10.88 -26.89
CA LEU A 129 -10.74 -10.42 -25.98
C LEU A 129 -10.78 -11.29 -24.72
N ARG A 130 -9.77 -12.15 -24.56
CA ARG A 130 -9.64 -13.05 -23.40
C ARG A 130 -8.67 -12.47 -22.36
N ASP A 131 -8.81 -12.90 -21.10
CA ASP A 131 -7.86 -12.54 -20.05
C ASP A 131 -6.43 -12.93 -20.45
N ARG A 132 -5.48 -12.03 -20.16
CA ARG A 132 -4.05 -12.17 -20.48
C ARG A 132 -3.69 -12.22 -21.97
N LEU A 133 -4.62 -11.87 -22.87
CA LEU A 133 -4.34 -11.75 -24.30
C LEU A 133 -3.24 -10.70 -24.57
N PRO A 134 -2.13 -11.07 -25.24
CA PRO A 134 -1.14 -10.11 -25.71
C PRO A 134 -1.68 -9.28 -26.88
N VAL A 135 -1.42 -7.98 -26.85
CA VAL A 135 -1.90 -7.00 -27.84
C VAL A 135 -0.83 -5.93 -28.09
N GLY A 136 -0.81 -5.34 -29.28
CA GLY A 136 -0.14 -4.08 -29.55
C GLY A 136 -1.06 -2.92 -29.18
N LEU A 137 -0.61 -2.07 -28.25
CA LEU A 137 -1.27 -0.83 -27.87
C LEU A 137 -0.77 0.30 -28.76
N HIS A 138 -1.68 0.96 -29.46
CA HIS A 138 -1.42 2.19 -30.20
C HIS A 138 -2.06 3.36 -29.46
N LEU A 139 -1.24 4.24 -28.91
CA LEU A 139 -1.64 5.37 -28.08
C LEU A 139 -0.89 6.62 -28.52
N GLY A 140 -1.64 7.67 -28.89
CA GLY A 140 -1.03 8.86 -29.49
C GLY A 140 -0.30 8.49 -30.78
N THR A 141 0.99 8.81 -30.86
CA THR A 141 1.87 8.47 -31.99
C THR A 141 2.71 7.21 -31.76
N GLY A 142 2.60 6.61 -30.57
CA GLY A 142 3.41 5.48 -30.11
C GLY A 142 2.74 4.13 -30.26
N GLU A 143 3.57 3.09 -30.28
CA GLU A 143 3.18 1.69 -30.30
C GLU A 143 4.00 0.93 -29.24
N THR A 144 3.35 0.09 -28.45
CA THR A 144 4.04 -0.74 -27.45
C THR A 144 3.28 -2.03 -27.20
N ALA A 145 4.00 -3.09 -26.82
CA ALA A 145 3.36 -4.34 -26.43
C ALA A 145 2.62 -4.17 -25.09
N ALA A 146 1.43 -4.75 -25.00
CA ALA A 146 0.63 -4.77 -23.79
C ALA A 146 -0.05 -6.13 -23.61
N ARG A 147 -0.55 -6.36 -22.39
CA ARG A 147 -1.34 -7.54 -22.03
C ARG A 147 -2.64 -7.09 -21.39
N LEU A 148 -3.75 -7.64 -21.89
CA LEU A 148 -5.08 -7.43 -21.32
C LEU A 148 -5.23 -8.17 -20.00
N VAL A 149 -5.77 -7.52 -18.98
CA VAL A 149 -6.18 -8.16 -17.72
C VAL A 149 -7.66 -7.90 -17.53
N LEU A 150 -8.45 -8.97 -17.65
CA LEU A 150 -9.91 -9.03 -17.55
C LEU A 150 -10.37 -9.84 -16.32
N LYS A 151 -9.45 -10.37 -15.52
CA LYS A 151 -9.74 -11.13 -14.28
C LYS A 151 -10.61 -12.38 -14.52
N GLY A 152 -10.36 -13.06 -15.64
CA GLY A 152 -11.10 -14.26 -16.05
C GLY A 152 -12.32 -13.99 -16.93
N ALA A 153 -12.74 -12.73 -17.09
CA ALA A 153 -13.78 -12.37 -18.04
C ALA A 153 -13.29 -12.44 -19.50
N THR A 154 -14.25 -12.49 -20.43
CA THR A 154 -14.04 -12.42 -21.88
C THR A 154 -14.98 -11.35 -22.46
N ILE A 155 -14.48 -10.56 -23.41
CA ILE A 155 -15.29 -9.56 -24.14
C ILE A 155 -15.47 -10.07 -25.57
N GLU A 156 -16.69 -10.46 -25.91
CA GLU A 156 -17.05 -10.96 -27.23
C GLU A 156 -16.99 -9.86 -28.31
N PRO A 157 -16.80 -10.22 -29.60
CA PRO A 157 -16.90 -9.27 -30.70
C PRO A 157 -18.17 -8.42 -30.65
N GLY A 158 -18.02 -7.10 -30.78
CA GLY A 158 -19.10 -6.12 -30.68
C GLY A 158 -19.45 -5.68 -29.26
N ALA A 159 -19.06 -6.45 -28.24
CA ALA A 159 -19.30 -6.12 -26.83
C ALA A 159 -18.26 -5.11 -26.29
N SER A 160 -18.60 -4.52 -25.14
CA SER A 160 -17.73 -3.60 -24.40
C SER A 160 -17.50 -4.11 -22.99
N GLY A 161 -16.40 -3.69 -22.38
CA GLY A 161 -16.06 -4.03 -21.01
C GLY A 161 -14.88 -3.22 -20.48
N TYR A 162 -14.52 -3.46 -19.23
CA TYR A 162 -13.39 -2.81 -18.57
C TYR A 162 -12.18 -3.74 -18.52
N ALA A 163 -11.00 -3.17 -18.72
CA ALA A 163 -9.74 -3.90 -18.68
C ALA A 163 -8.66 -3.10 -17.96
N GLU A 164 -7.69 -3.81 -17.40
CA GLU A 164 -6.37 -3.24 -17.12
C GLU A 164 -5.42 -3.63 -18.27
N LEU A 165 -4.73 -2.65 -18.85
CA LEU A 165 -3.62 -2.89 -19.77
C LEU A 165 -2.31 -2.88 -18.99
N ARG A 166 -1.56 -3.98 -19.07
CA ARG A 166 -0.19 -4.08 -18.54
C ARG A 166 0.81 -3.92 -19.67
N ILE A 167 1.62 -2.89 -19.60
CA ILE A 167 2.40 -2.39 -20.73
C ILE A 167 3.88 -2.78 -20.58
N ALA A 168 4.51 -3.14 -21.69
CA ALA A 168 5.89 -3.59 -21.77
C ALA A 168 6.91 -2.45 -21.63
N GLU A 169 6.54 -1.24 -22.02
CA GLU A 169 7.34 -0.02 -21.85
C GLU A 169 6.47 1.07 -21.21
N PRO A 170 7.03 1.98 -20.40
CA PRO A 170 6.26 3.08 -19.83
C PRO A 170 5.64 3.94 -20.93
N VAL A 171 4.39 4.33 -20.77
CA VAL A 171 3.70 5.30 -21.64
C VAL A 171 3.15 6.44 -20.80
N VAL A 172 2.74 7.52 -21.45
CA VAL A 172 1.92 8.57 -20.84
C VAL A 172 0.55 8.62 -21.49
N ALA A 173 -0.46 8.90 -20.69
CA ALA A 173 -1.85 8.99 -21.12
C ALA A 173 -2.61 9.98 -20.25
N ALA A 174 -3.74 10.47 -20.76
CA ALA A 174 -4.75 11.15 -19.93
C ALA A 174 -6.10 10.44 -20.00
N TRP A 175 -6.94 10.76 -19.03
CA TRP A 175 -8.36 10.43 -19.05
C TRP A 175 -9.02 10.83 -20.36
N GLY A 176 -9.91 9.98 -20.86
CA GLY A 176 -10.62 10.21 -22.11
C GLY A 176 -9.78 9.97 -23.37
N GLN A 177 -8.47 9.74 -23.24
CA GLN A 177 -7.61 9.51 -24.39
C GLN A 177 -7.99 8.20 -25.09
N ARG A 178 -8.21 8.28 -26.41
CA ARG A 178 -8.55 7.12 -27.23
C ARG A 178 -7.29 6.37 -27.65
N PHE A 179 -7.42 5.06 -27.77
CA PHE A 179 -6.37 4.17 -28.23
C PHE A 179 -6.96 3.02 -29.05
N ILE A 180 -6.08 2.30 -29.72
CA ILE A 180 -6.41 1.13 -30.54
C ILE A 180 -5.59 -0.06 -30.06
N LEU A 181 -6.22 -1.25 -30.04
CA LEU A 181 -5.54 -2.51 -29.80
C LEU A 181 -5.46 -3.31 -31.10
N ARG A 182 -4.26 -3.81 -31.38
CA ARG A 182 -3.95 -4.58 -32.58
C ARG A 182 -3.33 -5.93 -32.20
N ARG A 183 -3.60 -6.95 -33.00
CA ARG A 183 -2.83 -8.20 -32.97
C ARG A 183 -1.58 -7.99 -33.83
N GLN A 184 -0.45 -8.56 -33.42
CA GLN A 184 0.82 -8.44 -34.17
C GLN A 184 0.86 -9.35 -35.41
N SER A 185 0.36 -10.58 -35.31
CA SER A 185 0.36 -11.53 -36.43
C SER A 185 -0.93 -12.35 -36.51
N PRO A 186 -1.66 -12.34 -37.65
CA PRO A 186 -1.56 -11.31 -38.69
C PRO A 186 -1.96 -9.93 -38.12
N PRO A 187 -1.36 -8.82 -38.64
CA PRO A 187 -1.68 -7.46 -38.18
C PRO A 187 -3.15 -7.13 -38.36
N LEU A 188 -3.86 -6.93 -37.25
CA LEU A 188 -5.30 -6.67 -37.31
C LEU A 188 -5.74 -5.80 -36.13
N THR A 189 -6.55 -4.78 -36.39
CA THR A 189 -7.24 -4.06 -35.33
C THR A 189 -8.36 -4.93 -34.77
N ILE A 190 -8.31 -5.18 -33.46
CA ILE A 190 -9.26 -6.06 -32.76
C ILE A 190 -10.17 -5.29 -31.81
N ALA A 191 -9.71 -4.15 -31.30
CA ALA A 191 -10.49 -3.34 -30.37
C ALA A 191 -10.06 -1.87 -30.39
N GLY A 192 -10.96 -1.01 -29.93
CA GLY A 192 -10.68 0.38 -29.57
C GLY A 192 -11.10 0.65 -28.14
N GLY A 193 -10.59 1.73 -27.55
CA GLY A 193 -10.92 2.04 -26.17
C GLY A 193 -10.66 3.48 -25.75
N THR A 194 -10.91 3.73 -24.48
CA THR A 194 -10.72 5.01 -23.82
C THR A 194 -10.03 4.79 -22.48
N VAL A 195 -9.02 5.60 -22.18
CA VAL A 195 -8.33 5.58 -20.89
C VAL A 195 -9.24 6.18 -19.82
N LEU A 196 -9.49 5.40 -18.77
CA LEU A 196 -10.28 5.81 -17.60
C LEU A 196 -9.38 6.24 -16.44
N ASP A 197 -8.19 5.65 -16.35
CA ASP A 197 -7.21 6.01 -15.34
C ASP A 197 -5.78 5.70 -15.82
N PRO A 198 -4.93 6.72 -16.01
CA PRO A 198 -3.53 6.57 -16.39
C PRO A 198 -2.57 6.40 -15.20
N GLY A 199 -3.06 6.47 -13.96
CA GLY A 199 -2.24 6.59 -12.74
C GLY A 199 -2.40 5.44 -11.76
N VAL A 200 -2.71 4.23 -12.22
CA VAL A 200 -2.90 3.07 -11.32
C VAL A 200 -1.59 2.73 -10.62
N GLU A 201 -1.59 2.79 -9.27
CA GLU A 201 -0.41 2.45 -8.47
C GLU A 201 0.14 1.06 -8.81
N PRO A 202 1.46 0.87 -8.96
CA PRO A 202 2.04 -0.44 -9.29
C PRO A 202 1.63 -1.55 -8.32
N ARG A 203 1.43 -1.21 -7.04
CA ARG A 203 1.07 -2.14 -5.95
C ARG A 203 -0.44 -2.29 -5.75
N ALA A 204 -1.28 -1.51 -6.43
CA ALA A 204 -2.71 -1.57 -6.23
C ALA A 204 -3.29 -2.89 -6.74
N ARG A 205 -3.93 -3.62 -5.83
CA ARG A 205 -4.72 -4.79 -6.16
C ARG A 205 -6.14 -4.34 -6.49
N ILE A 206 -6.56 -4.61 -7.72
CA ILE A 206 -7.93 -4.42 -8.17
C ILE A 206 -8.65 -5.74 -7.98
N ALA A 207 -9.58 -5.78 -7.02
CA ALA A 207 -10.38 -6.96 -6.71
C ALA A 207 -11.52 -7.11 -7.74
N ASP A 208 -12.36 -6.08 -7.84
CA ASP A 208 -13.45 -5.99 -8.81
C ASP A 208 -13.13 -4.94 -9.87
N LEU A 209 -12.75 -5.43 -11.05
CA LEU A 209 -12.40 -4.59 -12.20
C LEU A 209 -13.64 -3.96 -12.84
N ALA A 210 -14.78 -4.66 -12.83
CA ALA A 210 -16.00 -4.17 -13.44
C ALA A 210 -16.55 -3.00 -12.64
N ALA A 211 -16.69 -3.15 -11.32
CA ALA A 211 -17.17 -2.08 -10.44
C ALA A 211 -16.25 -0.84 -10.47
N LEU A 212 -14.94 -1.05 -10.41
CA LEU A 212 -13.97 0.05 -10.50
C LEU A 212 -14.04 0.77 -11.85
N GLY A 213 -14.09 0.02 -12.95
CA GLY A 213 -14.23 0.58 -14.29
C GLY A 213 -15.52 1.37 -14.46
N GLN A 214 -16.64 0.86 -13.96
CA GLN A 214 -17.94 1.52 -14.01
C GLN A 214 -17.94 2.85 -13.23
N ALA A 215 -17.31 2.87 -12.05
CA ALA A 215 -17.19 4.09 -11.26
C ALA A 215 -16.28 5.14 -11.92
N LEU A 216 -15.22 4.71 -12.62
CA LEU A 216 -14.31 5.60 -13.36
C LEU A 216 -14.89 6.09 -14.71
N ASP A 217 -15.81 5.34 -15.32
CA ASP A 217 -16.52 5.73 -16.56
C ASP A 217 -17.83 6.50 -16.26
N SER A 218 -18.16 6.70 -14.99
CA SER A 218 -19.33 7.46 -14.55
C SER A 218 -19.26 8.92 -15.02
N THR A 219 -20.41 9.53 -15.32
CA THR A 219 -20.53 10.96 -15.60
C THR A 219 -20.37 11.81 -14.34
N ASP A 220 -20.62 11.25 -13.16
CA ASP A 220 -20.42 11.92 -11.87
C ASP A 220 -18.94 12.03 -11.50
N GLU A 221 -18.46 13.26 -11.36
CA GLU A 221 -17.08 13.56 -11.00
C GLU A 221 -16.69 13.02 -9.62
N GLY A 222 -17.62 13.05 -8.66
CA GLY A 222 -17.35 12.57 -7.30
C GLY A 222 -17.07 11.07 -7.28
N SER A 223 -17.85 10.30 -8.04
CA SER A 223 -17.67 8.86 -8.23
C SER A 223 -16.34 8.54 -8.89
N ARG A 224 -15.98 9.26 -9.98
CA ARG A 224 -14.68 9.07 -10.64
C ARG A 224 -13.51 9.37 -9.71
N LEU A 225 -13.57 10.50 -8.99
CA LEU A 225 -12.53 10.88 -8.04
C LEU A 225 -12.41 9.85 -6.91
N SER A 226 -13.52 9.44 -6.31
CA SER A 226 -13.53 8.41 -5.26
C SER A 226 -12.91 7.09 -5.73
N ALA A 227 -13.32 6.60 -6.90
CA ALA A 227 -12.83 5.36 -7.49
C ALA A 227 -11.33 5.41 -7.81
N CYS A 228 -10.87 6.55 -8.31
CA CYS A 228 -9.45 6.83 -8.51
C CYS A 228 -8.69 6.74 -7.20
N LEU A 229 -9.05 7.55 -6.21
CA LEU A 229 -8.38 7.60 -4.90
C LEU A 229 -8.41 6.24 -4.18
N ALA A 230 -9.39 5.38 -4.43
CA ALA A 230 -9.49 4.03 -3.88
C ALA A 230 -8.30 3.12 -4.23
N THR A 231 -7.57 3.40 -5.30
CA THR A 231 -6.41 2.61 -5.72
C THR A 231 -5.07 3.31 -5.48
N ARG A 232 -5.03 4.43 -4.74
CA ARG A 232 -3.78 5.16 -4.44
C ARG A 232 -3.39 5.00 -2.97
N ASP A 233 -2.09 4.98 -2.72
CA ASP A 233 -1.56 4.99 -1.34
C ASP A 233 -1.60 6.39 -0.71
N ARG A 234 -1.80 7.43 -1.52
CA ARG A 234 -1.85 8.84 -1.12
C ARG A 234 -2.63 9.68 -2.13
N ILE A 235 -3.16 10.80 -1.64
CA ILE A 235 -3.81 11.81 -2.46
C ILE A 235 -2.75 12.88 -2.76
N ASP A 236 -1.98 12.66 -3.83
CA ASP A 236 -0.97 13.62 -4.29
C ASP A 236 -1.51 14.48 -5.45
N GLU A 237 -2.75 14.24 -5.86
CA GLU A 237 -3.36 15.00 -6.94
C GLU A 237 -3.56 16.47 -6.56
N THR A 238 -3.00 17.38 -7.36
CA THR A 238 -3.47 18.77 -7.43
C THR A 238 -4.73 18.85 -8.29
N PRO A 239 -5.51 19.95 -8.22
CA PRO A 239 -6.66 20.16 -9.12
C PRO A 239 -6.31 19.95 -10.59
N LEU A 240 -5.13 20.44 -11.01
CA LEU A 240 -4.65 20.26 -12.36
C LEU A 240 -4.38 18.80 -12.69
N THR A 241 -3.80 18.05 -11.74
CA THR A 241 -3.54 16.64 -12.00
C THR A 241 -4.78 15.77 -12.03
N ALA A 242 -5.80 16.10 -11.24
CA ALA A 242 -7.08 15.43 -11.29
C ALA A 242 -7.78 15.64 -12.65
N ALA A 243 -7.61 16.80 -13.27
CA ALA A 243 -8.17 17.08 -14.60
C ALA A 243 -7.66 16.09 -15.66
N TRP A 244 -6.35 15.90 -15.77
CA TRP A 244 -5.83 14.98 -16.79
C TRP A 244 -5.89 13.52 -16.36
N LYS A 245 -5.83 13.18 -15.06
CA LYS A 245 -5.91 11.78 -14.61
C LYS A 245 -7.30 11.20 -14.66
N VAL A 246 -8.33 12.00 -14.33
CA VAL A 246 -9.70 11.50 -14.13
C VAL A 246 -10.80 12.41 -14.67
N GLY A 247 -10.42 13.44 -15.44
CA GLY A 247 -11.39 14.33 -16.09
C GLY A 247 -12.20 15.15 -15.09
N ILE A 248 -11.56 15.63 -14.03
CA ILE A 248 -12.20 16.46 -13.00
C ILE A 248 -11.92 17.92 -13.31
N ASP A 249 -12.96 18.75 -13.32
CA ASP A 249 -12.77 20.20 -13.41
C ASP A 249 -11.92 20.71 -12.23
N PRO A 250 -10.76 21.37 -12.47
CA PRO A 250 -9.94 21.94 -11.42
C PRO A 250 -10.71 22.81 -10.42
N ALA A 251 -11.72 23.56 -10.88
CA ALA A 251 -12.54 24.41 -10.02
C ALA A 251 -13.43 23.62 -9.05
N ARG A 252 -13.78 22.37 -9.40
CA ARG A 252 -14.62 21.49 -8.58
C ARG A 252 -13.83 20.58 -7.66
N TYR A 253 -12.53 20.38 -7.92
CA TYR A 253 -11.69 19.44 -7.19
C TYR A 253 -11.75 19.60 -5.67
N ALA A 254 -11.54 20.81 -5.15
CA ALA A 254 -11.52 21.06 -3.70
C ALA A 254 -12.86 20.70 -3.03
N THR A 255 -13.97 21.10 -3.65
CA THR A 255 -15.33 20.79 -3.19
C THR A 255 -15.61 19.29 -3.20
N LEU A 256 -15.13 18.56 -4.20
CA LEU A 256 -15.29 17.10 -4.27
C LEU A 256 -14.47 16.39 -3.20
N VAL A 257 -13.22 16.79 -2.97
CA VAL A 257 -12.38 16.24 -1.90
C VAL A 257 -13.03 16.46 -0.53
N GLU A 258 -13.51 17.67 -0.26
CA GLU A 258 -14.16 17.99 1.01
C GLU A 258 -15.46 17.21 1.21
N ARG A 259 -16.25 17.01 0.14
CA ARG A 259 -17.43 16.13 0.16
C ARG A 259 -17.06 14.69 0.52
N LEU A 260 -16.02 14.12 -0.11
CA LEU A 260 -15.59 12.75 0.20
C LEU A 260 -15.05 12.64 1.64
N ARG A 261 -14.41 13.69 2.15
CA ARG A 261 -13.97 13.76 3.54
C ARG A 261 -15.15 13.80 4.52
N SER A 262 -16.15 14.65 4.28
CA SER A 262 -17.33 14.78 5.16
C SER A 262 -18.21 13.53 5.14
N GLN A 263 -18.24 12.79 4.03
CA GLN A 263 -18.89 11.47 3.93
C GLN A 263 -18.08 10.33 4.57
N GLY A 264 -16.91 10.62 5.16
CA GLY A 264 -16.03 9.61 5.75
C GLY A 264 -15.44 8.63 4.73
N VAL A 265 -15.44 8.97 3.45
CA VAL A 265 -14.82 8.17 2.39
C VAL A 265 -13.30 8.33 2.42
N LEU A 266 -12.83 9.56 2.68
CA LEU A 266 -11.43 9.84 2.96
C LEU A 266 -11.19 9.85 4.46
N VAL A 267 -10.28 9.00 4.92
CA VAL A 267 -9.93 8.86 6.33
C VAL A 267 -8.50 9.35 6.56
N PRO A 268 -8.25 10.02 7.70
CA PRO A 268 -6.90 10.42 8.03
C PRO A 268 -6.07 9.24 8.52
N ILE A 269 -4.81 9.17 8.09
CA ILE A 269 -3.79 8.22 8.53
C ILE A 269 -2.53 8.96 8.96
N GLY A 270 -1.64 8.28 9.68
CA GLY A 270 -0.38 8.82 10.18
C GLY A 270 -0.52 9.61 11.48
N SER A 271 0.60 10.17 11.93
CA SER A 271 0.69 10.92 13.19
C SER A 271 0.08 12.32 13.09
N ALA A 272 -0.10 13.00 14.23
CA ALA A 272 -0.61 14.38 14.28
C ALA A 272 0.23 15.36 13.44
N SER A 273 1.55 15.17 13.37
CA SER A 273 2.47 16.00 12.60
C SER A 273 2.59 15.59 11.12
N SER A 274 2.01 14.46 10.72
CA SER A 274 2.15 13.90 9.36
C SER A 274 0.82 13.33 8.85
N ARG A 275 -0.29 13.99 9.18
CA ARG A 275 -1.64 13.48 8.91
C ARG A 275 -1.93 13.57 7.41
N ARG A 276 -2.22 12.44 6.80
CA ARG A 276 -2.55 12.34 5.36
C ARG A 276 -3.93 11.74 5.19
N LEU A 277 -4.62 12.10 4.12
CA LEU A 277 -5.89 11.48 3.76
C LEU A 277 -5.65 10.29 2.83
N VAL A 278 -6.37 9.19 3.07
CA VAL A 278 -6.41 8.02 2.19
C VAL A 278 -7.84 7.53 2.09
N HIS A 279 -8.18 6.93 0.95
CA HIS A 279 -9.50 6.36 0.74
C HIS A 279 -9.75 5.13 1.63
N LYS A 280 -10.90 5.06 2.30
CA LYS A 280 -11.22 3.96 3.25
C LYS A 280 -11.15 2.56 2.61
N GLN A 281 -11.54 2.43 1.34
CA GLN A 281 -11.44 1.15 0.62
C GLN A 281 -9.99 0.74 0.37
N ARG A 282 -9.06 1.70 0.21
CA ARG A 282 -7.64 1.38 0.10
C ARG A 282 -7.13 0.77 1.39
N VAL A 283 -7.47 1.36 2.54
CA VAL A 283 -7.13 0.83 3.87
C VAL A 283 -7.66 -0.60 4.02
N ALA A 284 -8.91 -0.86 3.65
CA ALA A 284 -9.51 -2.19 3.70
C ALA A 284 -8.79 -3.21 2.79
N ALA A 285 -8.48 -2.84 1.53
CA ALA A 285 -7.79 -3.71 0.59
C ALA A 285 -6.35 -4.05 1.05
N VAL A 286 -5.66 -3.09 1.68
CA VAL A 286 -4.35 -3.31 2.29
C VAL A 286 -4.48 -4.20 3.52
N ALA A 287 -5.45 -3.97 4.40
CA ALA A 287 -5.74 -4.78 5.57
C ALA A 287 -5.95 -6.26 5.24
N GLU A 288 -6.73 -6.59 4.21
CA GLU A 288 -6.90 -7.98 3.77
C GLU A 288 -5.60 -8.63 3.28
N THR A 289 -4.73 -7.85 2.62
CA THR A 289 -3.45 -8.36 2.12
C THR A 289 -2.44 -8.51 3.24
N VAL A 290 -2.44 -7.58 4.20
CA VAL A 290 -1.65 -7.62 5.43
C VAL A 290 -2.05 -8.82 6.28
N LEU A 291 -3.34 -9.07 6.50
CA LEU A 291 -3.81 -10.20 7.30
C LEU A 291 -3.31 -11.54 6.73
N ARG A 292 -3.46 -11.75 5.41
CA ARG A 292 -2.92 -12.94 4.73
C ARG A 292 -1.41 -13.05 4.88
N ARG A 293 -0.68 -11.93 4.77
CA ARG A 293 0.77 -11.92 4.92
C ARG A 293 1.19 -12.24 6.35
N ILE A 294 0.50 -11.71 7.36
CA ILE A 294 0.72 -12.05 8.77
C ILE A 294 0.53 -13.55 8.99
N GLY A 295 -0.52 -14.15 8.42
CA GLY A 295 -0.75 -15.60 8.46
C GLY A 295 0.47 -16.39 7.97
N THR A 296 0.97 -16.10 6.77
CA THR A 296 2.17 -16.76 6.22
C THR A 296 3.43 -16.52 7.07
N VAL A 297 3.59 -15.32 7.63
CA VAL A 297 4.72 -14.99 8.49
C VAL A 297 4.64 -15.80 9.80
N LEU A 298 3.47 -15.88 10.42
CA LEU A 298 3.26 -16.65 11.64
C LEU A 298 3.43 -18.15 11.41
N GLU A 299 3.01 -18.69 10.27
CA GLU A 299 3.30 -20.09 9.90
C GLU A 299 4.81 -20.39 9.93
N ALA A 300 5.63 -19.46 9.44
CA ALA A 300 7.09 -19.58 9.49
C ALA A 300 7.69 -19.36 10.89
N HIS A 301 6.93 -18.76 11.81
CA HIS A 301 7.32 -18.48 13.19
C HIS A 301 6.57 -19.33 14.22
N GLN A 302 5.92 -20.42 13.78
CA GLN A 302 5.32 -21.38 14.70
C GLN A 302 6.39 -21.86 15.69
N PRO A 303 6.07 -21.95 17.00
CA PRO A 303 4.72 -22.00 17.56
C PRO A 303 4.15 -20.65 18.08
N ARG A 304 4.70 -19.50 17.68
CA ARG A 304 4.20 -18.19 18.14
C ARG A 304 2.83 -17.88 17.56
N ARG A 305 1.91 -17.36 18.40
CA ARG A 305 0.58 -16.86 17.99
C ARG A 305 0.60 -15.39 17.60
N SER A 306 1.56 -14.65 18.14
CA SER A 306 1.67 -13.21 17.99
C SER A 306 3.12 -12.80 17.70
N LEU A 307 3.30 -11.65 17.05
CA LEU A 307 4.61 -11.06 16.81
C LEU A 307 4.60 -9.55 17.12
N PRO A 308 5.77 -8.96 17.43
CA PRO A 308 5.87 -7.52 17.65
C PRO A 308 5.40 -6.74 16.43
N ARG A 309 4.65 -5.65 16.65
CA ARG A 309 4.10 -4.80 15.57
C ARG A 309 5.17 -4.35 14.57
N LYS A 310 6.36 -3.94 15.03
CA LYS A 310 7.48 -3.52 14.17
C LYS A 310 7.98 -4.64 13.24
N MET A 311 7.95 -5.89 13.71
CA MET A 311 8.34 -7.05 12.91
C MET A 311 7.31 -7.31 11.81
N LEU A 312 6.02 -7.24 12.14
CA LEU A 312 4.94 -7.36 11.15
C LEU A 312 4.99 -6.23 10.12
N GLN A 313 5.26 -4.99 10.55
CA GLN A 313 5.44 -3.85 9.65
C GLN A 313 6.61 -4.09 8.68
N THR A 314 7.74 -4.57 9.20
CA THR A 314 8.91 -4.94 8.37
C THR A 314 8.59 -6.05 7.37
N ALA A 315 7.84 -7.08 7.79
CA ALA A 315 7.42 -8.17 6.93
C ALA A 315 6.42 -7.74 5.84
N CYS A 316 5.68 -6.65 6.08
CA CYS A 316 4.67 -6.08 5.19
C CYS A 316 5.15 -4.85 4.41
N ARG A 317 6.40 -4.38 4.59
CA ARG A 317 6.93 -3.13 4.00
C ARG A 317 6.83 -3.01 2.48
N ARG A 318 6.70 -4.14 1.78
CA ARG A 318 6.55 -4.18 0.31
C ARG A 318 5.10 -3.99 -0.16
N LEU A 319 4.13 -4.05 0.74
CA LEU A 319 2.70 -4.00 0.43
C LEU A 319 2.16 -2.56 0.37
N ALA A 320 2.64 -1.67 1.24
CA ALA A 320 2.16 -0.30 1.39
C ALA A 320 3.20 0.56 2.16
N THR A 321 2.92 1.87 2.29
CA THR A 321 3.70 2.78 3.16
C THR A 321 3.52 2.45 4.64
N ALA A 322 4.42 2.92 5.51
CA ALA A 322 4.38 2.63 6.94
C ALA A 322 3.07 3.09 7.60
N GLU A 323 2.62 4.31 7.27
CA GLU A 323 1.39 4.91 7.80
C GLU A 323 0.13 4.14 7.35
N LEU A 324 0.13 3.65 6.12
CA LEU A 324 -0.99 2.86 5.59
C LEU A 324 -1.00 1.44 6.16
N LEU A 325 0.17 0.85 6.44
CA LEU A 325 0.28 -0.41 7.19
C LEU A 325 -0.23 -0.23 8.62
N ASP A 326 0.12 0.86 9.28
CA ASP A 326 -0.35 1.15 10.63
C ASP A 326 -1.87 1.31 10.67
N ALA A 327 -2.44 2.10 9.75
CA ALA A 327 -3.89 2.23 9.61
C ALA A 327 -4.58 0.89 9.29
N ALA A 328 -3.93 0.02 8.50
CA ALA A 328 -4.43 -1.32 8.22
C ALA A 328 -4.42 -2.23 9.46
N PHE A 329 -3.37 -2.21 10.28
CA PHE A 329 -3.34 -2.95 11.55
C PHE A 329 -4.43 -2.45 12.51
N ASP A 330 -4.58 -1.13 12.63
CA ASP A 330 -5.57 -0.53 13.53
C ASP A 330 -6.99 -0.85 13.07
N ARG A 331 -7.23 -0.88 11.76
CA ARG A 331 -8.49 -1.36 11.19
C ARG A 331 -8.75 -2.83 11.49
N LEU A 332 -7.75 -3.70 11.33
CA LEU A 332 -7.90 -5.13 11.62
C LEU A 332 -8.15 -5.40 13.11
N LEU A 333 -7.58 -4.59 14.00
CA LEU A 333 -7.87 -4.61 15.44
C LEU A 333 -9.32 -4.18 15.70
N ALA A 334 -9.77 -3.08 15.10
CA ALA A 334 -11.15 -2.61 15.23
C ALA A 334 -12.18 -3.63 14.70
N ASP A 335 -11.83 -4.36 13.62
CA ASP A 335 -12.64 -5.42 13.03
C ASP A 335 -12.50 -6.77 13.76
N ASN A 336 -11.76 -6.85 14.88
CA ASN A 336 -11.45 -8.08 15.65
C ASN A 336 -10.81 -9.20 14.82
N LYS A 337 -10.15 -8.89 13.70
CA LYS A 337 -9.39 -9.85 12.89
C LYS A 337 -7.96 -10.04 13.40
N LEU A 338 -7.41 -9.00 14.03
CA LEU A 338 -6.20 -9.08 14.85
C LEU A 338 -6.58 -8.87 16.31
N VAL A 339 -5.80 -9.46 17.21
CA VAL A 339 -5.89 -9.27 18.65
C VAL A 339 -4.53 -8.86 19.20
N ARG A 340 -4.55 -8.13 20.32
CA ARG A 340 -3.35 -7.81 21.09
C ARG A 340 -3.06 -8.95 22.07
N VAL A 341 -1.83 -9.44 22.06
CA VAL A 341 -1.33 -10.43 23.00
C VAL A 341 -0.11 -9.82 23.68
N GLY A 342 -0.32 -9.20 24.84
CA GLY A 342 0.67 -8.31 25.46
C GLY A 342 1.09 -7.18 24.51
N PRO A 343 2.40 -6.98 24.23
CA PRO A 343 2.89 -5.97 23.28
C PRO A 343 2.80 -6.41 21.81
N ASN A 344 2.37 -7.64 21.53
CA ASN A 344 2.38 -8.24 20.21
C ASN A 344 1.00 -8.24 19.55
N LEU A 345 0.98 -8.53 18.25
CA LEU A 345 -0.23 -8.66 17.43
C LEU A 345 -0.27 -10.06 16.80
N GLY A 346 -1.45 -10.66 16.78
CA GLY A 346 -1.72 -11.93 16.11
C GLY A 346 -3.13 -11.99 15.53
N PRO A 347 -3.40 -12.84 14.52
CA PRO A 347 -4.75 -13.16 14.08
C PRO A 347 -5.62 -13.67 15.23
N ALA A 348 -6.89 -13.28 15.24
CA ALA A 348 -7.84 -13.73 16.26
C ALA A 348 -8.06 -15.25 16.24
N ASP A 349 -7.90 -15.87 15.07
CA ASP A 349 -8.06 -17.30 14.81
C ASP A 349 -6.73 -18.07 14.78
N ALA A 350 -5.64 -17.48 15.30
CA ALA A 350 -4.32 -18.09 15.26
C ALA A 350 -4.28 -19.46 15.97
N GLN A 351 -4.14 -20.53 15.19
CA GLN A 351 -3.93 -21.88 15.70
C GLN A 351 -2.44 -22.19 15.84
N VAL A 352 -2.07 -22.76 17.00
CA VAL A 352 -0.71 -23.24 17.23
C VAL A 352 -0.60 -24.70 16.83
N LYS A 353 0.36 -24.98 15.97
CA LYS A 353 0.70 -26.35 15.58
C LYS A 353 2.06 -26.70 16.18
N LEU A 354 2.05 -27.51 17.23
CA LEU A 354 3.28 -28.07 17.79
C LEU A 354 3.62 -29.37 17.07
N SER A 355 4.89 -29.51 16.67
CA SER A 355 5.43 -30.80 16.28
C SER A 355 5.42 -31.79 17.46
N LYS A 356 5.59 -33.09 17.19
CA LYS A 356 5.72 -34.11 18.25
C LYS A 356 6.86 -33.78 19.20
N ASN A 357 7.99 -33.32 18.67
CA ASN A 357 9.16 -32.94 19.46
C ASN A 357 8.89 -31.70 20.33
N GLN A 358 8.27 -30.65 19.77
CA GLN A 358 7.87 -29.47 20.53
C GLN A 358 6.84 -29.79 21.62
N THR A 359 5.92 -30.71 21.35
CA THR A 359 4.92 -31.16 22.34
C THR A 359 5.60 -31.85 23.52
N ALA A 360 6.56 -32.75 23.25
CA ALA A 360 7.33 -33.43 24.28
C ALA A 360 8.21 -32.45 25.07
N ALA A 361 8.91 -31.54 24.39
CA ALA A 361 9.73 -30.51 25.03
C ALA A 361 8.90 -29.59 25.92
N ARG A 362 7.72 -29.15 25.45
CA ARG A 362 6.78 -28.33 26.24
C ARG A 362 6.31 -29.07 27.50
N ALA A 363 5.95 -30.35 27.37
CA ALA A 363 5.51 -31.15 28.51
C ALA A 363 6.63 -31.28 29.56
N LYS A 364 7.83 -31.66 29.14
CA LYS A 364 9.00 -31.79 30.02
C LYS A 364 9.36 -30.47 30.70
N MET A 365 9.34 -29.36 29.96
CA MET A 365 9.61 -28.03 30.49
C MET A 365 8.58 -27.60 31.55
N LEU A 366 7.28 -27.79 31.27
CA LEU A 366 6.22 -27.47 32.23
C LEU A 366 6.35 -28.31 33.50
N GLU A 367 6.66 -29.60 33.38
CA GLU A 367 6.89 -30.50 34.51
C GLU A 367 8.05 -30.01 35.39
N LEU A 368 9.20 -29.68 34.79
CA LEU A 368 10.36 -29.15 35.53
C LEU A 368 10.06 -27.84 36.25
N ILE A 369 9.33 -26.93 35.60
CA ILE A 369 8.94 -25.65 36.20
C ILE A 369 7.94 -25.87 37.35
N GLN A 370 6.98 -26.80 37.18
CA GLN A 370 6.02 -27.16 38.23
C GLN A 370 6.69 -27.81 39.45
N GLN A 371 7.62 -28.74 39.23
CA GLN A 371 8.40 -29.38 40.29
C GLN A 371 9.30 -28.39 41.05
N GLY A 372 9.82 -27.37 40.37
CA GLY A 372 10.62 -26.32 40.99
C GLY A 372 9.84 -25.37 41.90
N GLY A 373 8.52 -25.23 41.71
CA GLY A 373 7.66 -24.40 42.57
C GLY A 373 8.12 -22.94 42.64
N LEU A 374 8.60 -22.50 43.82
CA LEU A 374 9.14 -21.14 44.03
C LEU A 374 10.61 -20.97 43.59
N ALA A 375 11.29 -22.07 43.23
CA ALA A 375 12.65 -22.10 42.72
C ALA A 375 12.73 -22.79 41.35
N PRO A 376 11.99 -22.30 40.32
CA PRO A 376 11.98 -22.91 39.00
C PRO A 376 13.34 -22.74 38.28
N PRO A 377 13.73 -23.66 37.39
CA PRO A 377 14.88 -23.47 36.53
C PRO A 377 14.69 -22.26 35.60
N ASN A 378 15.76 -21.52 35.32
CA ASN A 378 15.72 -20.40 34.36
C ASN A 378 15.73 -20.90 32.90
N ALA A 379 15.46 -20.01 31.95
CA ALA A 379 15.42 -20.35 30.52
C ALA A 379 16.70 -21.05 30.00
N LYS A 380 17.88 -20.65 30.49
CA LYS A 380 19.17 -21.26 30.07
C LYS A 380 19.34 -22.68 30.65
N GLU A 381 18.95 -22.88 31.90
CA GLU A 381 18.93 -24.18 32.57
C GLU A 381 17.94 -25.12 31.88
N LEU A 382 16.76 -24.61 31.49
CA LEU A 382 15.78 -25.38 30.73
C LEU A 382 16.31 -25.84 29.37
N VAL A 383 17.03 -24.99 28.64
CA VAL A 383 17.70 -25.36 27.38
C VAL A 383 18.64 -26.56 27.59
N GLN A 384 19.43 -26.54 28.66
CA GLN A 384 20.38 -27.61 28.98
C GLN A 384 19.67 -28.91 29.41
N VAL A 385 18.71 -28.84 30.34
CA VAL A 385 18.05 -30.02 30.94
C VAL A 385 17.04 -30.66 29.97
N VAL A 386 16.35 -29.87 29.16
CA VAL A 386 15.47 -30.39 28.10
C VAL A 386 16.29 -30.94 26.94
N GLY A 387 17.55 -30.51 26.78
CA GLY A 387 18.47 -31.00 25.76
C GLY A 387 18.11 -30.48 24.36
N GLN A 388 17.61 -29.25 24.27
CA GLN A 388 17.13 -28.63 23.03
C GLN A 388 17.67 -27.21 22.90
N LYS A 389 17.77 -26.70 21.67
CA LYS A 389 18.30 -25.35 21.41
C LYS A 389 17.39 -24.25 21.97
N ALA A 390 17.98 -23.10 22.31
CA ALA A 390 17.25 -21.92 22.77
C ALA A 390 16.16 -21.48 21.77
N GLU A 391 16.42 -21.57 20.46
CA GLU A 391 15.45 -21.23 19.41
C GLU A 391 14.19 -22.11 19.45
N MET A 392 14.25 -23.30 20.07
CA MET A 392 13.09 -24.15 20.30
C MET A 392 12.37 -23.82 21.62
N ILE A 393 13.13 -23.61 22.69
CA ILE A 393 12.58 -23.48 24.05
C ILE A 393 11.93 -22.11 24.27
N GLU A 394 12.57 -21.03 23.82
CA GLU A 394 12.06 -19.67 24.06
C GLU A 394 10.65 -19.44 23.46
N PRO A 395 10.34 -19.83 22.20
CA PRO A 395 8.98 -19.71 21.69
C PRO A 395 7.94 -20.54 22.46
N LEU A 396 8.33 -21.68 23.03
CA LEU A 396 7.44 -22.53 23.82
C LEU A 396 7.16 -21.92 25.21
N LEU A 397 8.14 -21.26 25.82
CA LEU A 397 7.95 -20.50 27.07
C LEU A 397 6.95 -19.35 26.84
N VAL A 398 7.17 -18.55 25.81
CA VAL A 398 6.25 -17.46 25.42
C VAL A 398 4.85 -18.01 25.19
N LEU A 399 4.72 -19.11 24.44
CA LEU A 399 3.42 -19.75 24.23
C LEU A 399 2.75 -20.17 25.55
N CYS A 400 3.49 -20.72 26.50
CA CYS A 400 2.94 -21.14 27.79
C CYS A 400 2.51 -19.93 28.64
N VAL A 401 3.19 -18.79 28.51
CA VAL A 401 2.76 -17.53 29.12
C VAL A 401 1.48 -17.02 28.46
N GLU A 402 1.41 -17.03 27.14
CA GLU A 402 0.21 -16.65 26.37
C GLU A 402 -0.99 -17.57 26.69
N ASP A 403 -0.76 -18.87 26.89
CA ASP A 403 -1.78 -19.87 27.29
C ASP A 403 -2.16 -19.77 28.79
N GLY A 404 -1.59 -18.82 29.55
CA GLY A 404 -1.83 -18.65 30.99
C GLY A 404 -1.29 -19.79 31.86
N ARG A 405 -0.45 -20.67 31.31
CA ARG A 405 0.15 -21.80 32.03
C ARG A 405 1.38 -21.41 32.84
N LEU A 406 2.03 -20.32 32.46
CA LEU A 406 3.20 -19.75 33.11
C LEU A 406 3.07 -18.23 33.22
N VAL A 407 3.84 -17.63 34.11
CA VAL A 407 3.99 -16.18 34.25
C VAL A 407 5.48 -15.87 34.24
N GLU A 408 5.89 -14.92 33.39
CA GLU A 408 7.28 -14.43 33.36
C GLU A 408 7.49 -13.41 34.49
N VAL A 409 8.47 -13.67 35.35
CA VAL A 409 8.74 -12.88 36.57
C VAL A 409 9.99 -12.01 36.43
N GLY A 410 10.82 -12.24 35.39
CA GLY A 410 12.09 -11.54 35.15
C GLY A 410 13.29 -12.48 35.19
N ASP A 411 14.45 -12.03 34.69
CA ASP A 411 15.70 -12.82 34.62
C ASP A 411 15.56 -14.20 33.96
N GLY A 412 14.60 -14.34 33.03
CA GLY A 412 14.30 -15.60 32.37
C GLY A 412 13.69 -16.66 33.29
N LEU A 413 13.11 -16.26 34.41
CA LEU A 413 12.35 -17.11 35.32
C LEU A 413 10.86 -17.09 34.96
N TYR A 414 10.29 -18.29 34.93
CA TYR A 414 8.88 -18.53 34.63
C TYR A 414 8.27 -19.36 35.73
N TYR A 415 7.13 -18.91 36.26
CA TYR A 415 6.47 -19.55 37.39
C TYR A 415 5.11 -20.09 36.99
N PRO A 416 4.68 -21.25 37.52
CA PRO A 416 3.28 -21.66 37.46
C PRO A 416 2.40 -20.65 38.22
N PRO A 417 1.20 -20.31 37.72
CA PRO A 417 0.29 -19.41 38.41
C PRO A 417 0.01 -19.81 39.87
N GLY A 418 -0.18 -21.11 40.14
CA GLY A 418 -0.40 -21.62 41.49
C GLY A 418 0.79 -21.46 42.45
N ALA A 419 2.02 -21.48 41.92
CA ALA A 419 3.22 -21.22 42.72
C ALA A 419 3.33 -19.73 43.07
N LEU A 420 3.04 -18.84 42.13
CA LEU A 420 2.98 -17.40 42.38
C LEU A 420 1.89 -17.04 43.40
N GLU A 421 0.71 -17.65 43.30
CA GLU A 421 -0.37 -17.43 44.26
C GLU A 421 0.03 -17.90 45.66
N SER A 422 0.78 -19.02 45.76
CA SER A 422 1.35 -19.48 47.02
C SER A 422 2.39 -18.49 47.56
N ALA A 423 3.23 -17.92 46.70
CA ALA A 423 4.18 -16.87 47.06
C ALA A 423 3.45 -15.61 47.57
N ARG A 424 2.34 -15.22 46.93
CA ARG A 424 1.49 -14.10 47.34
C ARG A 424 0.95 -14.31 48.75
N LYS A 425 0.35 -15.48 49.02
CA LYS A 425 -0.20 -15.83 50.35
C LYS A 425 0.88 -15.81 51.45
N ILE A 426 2.09 -16.31 51.15
CA ILE A 426 3.22 -16.25 52.09
C ILE A 426 3.62 -14.79 52.36
N CYS A 427 3.69 -13.97 51.31
CA CYS A 427 4.01 -12.55 51.43
C CYS A 427 2.94 -11.79 52.24
N GLU A 428 1.67 -12.03 51.96
CA GLU A 428 0.52 -11.48 52.69
C GLU A 428 0.57 -11.84 54.17
N ALA A 429 0.83 -13.11 54.50
CA ALA A 429 0.98 -13.55 55.89
C ALA A 429 2.19 -12.90 56.58
N THR A 430 3.29 -12.66 55.84
CA THR A 430 4.51 -12.03 56.38
C THR A 430 4.31 -10.53 56.66
N LEU A 431 3.46 -9.87 55.88
CA LEU A 431 3.16 -8.43 55.96
C LEU A 431 1.83 -8.13 56.70
N ALA A 432 1.21 -9.15 57.29
CA ALA A 432 -0.04 -9.03 58.02
C ALA A 432 0.12 -8.10 59.24
N GLY A 433 -0.88 -7.25 59.51
CA GLY A 433 -0.87 -6.33 60.64
C GLY A 433 -0.06 -5.04 60.43
N GLY A 434 0.32 -4.71 59.19
CA GLY A 434 1.00 -3.44 58.86
C GLY A 434 2.52 -3.46 59.06
N THR A 435 3.11 -4.64 59.23
CA THR A 435 4.55 -4.84 59.32
C THR A 435 5.21 -4.64 57.96
N ALA A 436 6.36 -3.97 57.95
CA ALA A 436 7.22 -3.90 56.79
C ALA A 436 8.27 -5.03 56.88
N ALA A 437 8.55 -5.72 55.77
CA ALA A 437 9.52 -6.81 55.72
C ALA A 437 10.73 -6.42 54.87
N THR A 438 11.92 -6.83 55.32
CA THR A 438 13.14 -6.77 54.50
C THR A 438 13.14 -7.86 53.44
N MET A 439 13.96 -7.72 52.40
CA MET A 439 14.14 -8.79 51.40
C MET A 439 14.62 -10.10 52.05
N SER A 440 15.45 -10.06 53.10
CA SER A 440 15.91 -11.29 53.77
C SER A 440 14.77 -12.04 54.44
N GLN A 441 13.84 -11.34 55.08
CA GLN A 441 12.67 -11.95 55.73
C GLN A 441 11.74 -12.60 54.71
N LEU A 442 11.46 -11.92 53.59
CA LEU A 442 10.64 -12.49 52.50
C LEU A 442 11.33 -13.70 51.85
N ARG A 443 12.64 -13.62 51.64
CA ARG A 443 13.46 -14.73 51.14
C ARG A 443 13.38 -15.96 52.05
N GLU A 444 13.48 -15.77 53.36
CA GLU A 444 13.37 -16.82 54.37
C GLU A 444 11.95 -17.41 54.41
N ALA A 445 10.92 -16.56 54.33
CA ALA A 445 9.52 -16.99 54.29
C ALA A 445 9.20 -17.86 53.07
N TRP A 446 9.69 -17.47 51.89
CA TRP A 446 9.56 -18.26 50.66
C TRP A 446 10.50 -19.47 50.60
N LYS A 447 11.50 -19.57 51.50
CA LYS A 447 12.52 -20.62 51.54
C LYS A 447 13.31 -20.76 50.24
N VAL A 448 13.65 -19.62 49.61
CA VAL A 448 14.40 -19.57 48.34
C VAL A 448 15.71 -18.79 48.48
N THR A 449 16.56 -18.84 47.45
CA THR A 449 17.80 -18.06 47.39
C THR A 449 17.57 -16.64 46.86
N ARG A 450 18.60 -15.79 46.90
CA ARG A 450 18.56 -14.44 46.30
C ARG A 450 18.26 -14.45 44.80
N LYS A 451 18.70 -15.50 44.07
CA LYS A 451 18.43 -15.71 42.65
C LYS A 451 16.93 -15.64 42.31
N TYR A 452 16.07 -16.14 43.21
CA TYR A 452 14.62 -16.21 42.99
C TYR A 452 13.87 -15.10 43.72
N SER A 453 14.28 -14.78 44.95
CA SER A 453 13.59 -13.78 45.77
C SER A 453 13.70 -12.34 45.24
N VAL A 454 14.80 -11.99 44.56
CA VAL A 454 14.97 -10.63 44.00
C VAL A 454 14.01 -10.40 42.82
N PRO A 455 14.00 -11.22 41.74
CA PRO A 455 13.03 -11.05 40.65
C PRO A 455 11.58 -11.13 41.12
N LEU A 456 11.29 -12.04 42.07
CA LEU A 456 9.94 -12.15 42.63
C LEU A 456 9.51 -10.87 43.34
N CYS A 457 10.38 -10.26 44.16
CA CYS A 457 10.08 -8.97 44.78
C CYS A 457 9.88 -7.86 43.75
N GLU A 458 10.74 -7.76 42.74
CA GLU A 458 10.62 -6.74 41.68
C GLU A 458 9.33 -6.89 40.89
N TRP A 459 8.91 -8.12 40.59
CA TRP A 459 7.64 -8.41 39.95
C TRP A 459 6.45 -8.05 40.85
N PHE A 460 6.52 -8.36 42.16
CA PHE A 460 5.49 -7.95 43.13
C PHE A 460 5.36 -6.43 43.21
N ASP A 461 6.49 -5.72 43.22
CA ASP A 461 6.53 -4.26 43.21
C ASP A 461 5.91 -3.70 41.91
N ALA A 462 6.30 -4.24 40.75
CA ALA A 462 5.79 -3.81 39.44
C ALA A 462 4.28 -4.07 39.24
N ASN A 463 3.72 -5.10 39.90
CA ASN A 463 2.30 -5.43 39.85
C ASN A 463 1.50 -4.83 41.03
N GLY A 464 2.11 -3.98 41.86
CA GLY A 464 1.42 -3.29 42.97
C GLY A 464 1.00 -4.20 44.13
N LEU A 465 1.60 -5.38 44.25
CA LEU A 465 1.42 -6.31 45.38
C LEU A 465 2.24 -5.86 46.59
N THR A 466 3.42 -5.29 46.36
CA THR A 466 4.26 -4.69 47.40
C THR A 466 4.68 -3.29 47.01
N ILE A 467 5.03 -2.47 47.99
CA ILE A 467 5.61 -1.14 47.79
C ILE A 467 6.98 -1.11 48.46
N ARG A 468 8.02 -0.78 47.70
CA ARG A 468 9.39 -0.68 48.19
C ARG A 468 9.65 0.69 48.80
N GLU A 469 10.05 0.70 50.08
CA GLU A 469 10.47 1.87 50.85
C GLU A 469 11.90 1.64 51.34
N GLY A 470 12.89 2.03 50.53
CA GLY A 470 14.30 1.76 50.81
C GLY A 470 14.60 0.26 50.81
N ASP A 471 14.98 -0.28 51.97
CA ASP A 471 15.28 -1.70 52.21
C ASP A 471 14.07 -2.53 52.67
N LEU A 472 12.95 -1.86 52.95
CA LEU A 472 11.72 -2.47 53.42
C LEU A 472 10.68 -2.54 52.31
N ARG A 473 9.76 -3.51 52.43
CA ARG A 473 8.57 -3.63 51.60
C ARG A 473 7.34 -3.67 52.48
N ARG A 474 6.30 -2.93 52.08
CA ARG A 474 4.97 -2.94 52.70
C ARG A 474 3.95 -3.57 51.77
N ALA A 475 2.82 -3.98 52.34
CA ALA A 475 1.69 -4.48 51.57
C ALA A 475 1.16 -3.40 50.61
N GLY A 476 1.12 -3.74 49.32
CA GLY A 476 0.51 -2.92 48.29
C GLY A 476 -1.01 -3.16 48.18
N PRO A 477 -1.73 -2.29 47.45
CA PRO A 477 -3.18 -2.38 47.30
C PRO A 477 -3.65 -3.67 46.61
N GLY A 478 -2.77 -4.36 45.87
CA GLY A 478 -3.08 -5.62 45.20
C GLY A 478 -2.85 -6.87 46.05
N LEU A 479 -2.18 -6.77 47.21
CA LEU A 479 -1.67 -7.96 47.91
C LEU A 479 -2.76 -8.92 48.37
N GLY A 480 -3.91 -8.41 48.83
CA GLY A 480 -5.02 -9.22 49.33
C GLY A 480 -5.94 -9.81 48.26
N LYS A 481 -5.63 -9.62 46.97
CA LYS A 481 -6.42 -10.14 45.86
C LYS A 481 -5.72 -11.36 45.24
N PRO A 482 -6.45 -12.42 44.85
CA PRO A 482 -5.86 -13.52 44.08
C PRO A 482 -5.23 -13.01 42.78
N LEU A 483 -4.13 -13.64 42.34
CA LEU A 483 -3.46 -13.28 41.08
C LEU A 483 -4.21 -13.77 39.83
N VAL A 484 -5.16 -14.69 40.00
CA VAL A 484 -5.97 -15.28 38.95
C VAL A 484 -7.41 -15.32 39.45
N GLU A 485 -8.35 -14.77 38.68
CA GLU A 485 -9.79 -15.04 38.85
C GLU A 485 -10.17 -16.38 38.22
#